data_AF-A0A822IJZ0-F1
#
_entry.id   AF-A0A822IJZ0-F1
#
_cell.length_a   1.000
_cell.length_b   1.000
_cell.length_c   1.000
_cell.angle_alpha   90.00
_cell.angle_beta   90.00
_cell.angle_gamma   90.00
#
_symmetry.space_group_name_H-M   'P 1'
#
loop_
_entity.id
_entity.type
_entity.pdbx_description
1 polymer ?
#
loop_
_entity_poly.entity_id
_entity_poly.type
_entity_poly.pdbx_seq_one_letter_code
_entity_poly.pdbx_strand_id
1 'polypeptide(L)'
;MIICECGEIIEGDTFRDYIRTSANPSTSTIGHRKCGYIFNFIDDKISRKYSSRVELKTFAMKFAQKNNFDGDDVGRFLMEVDRLKSSSNLSDSDIFKAAFNKLGLCSLVRILGLPVLIMIFFSNIK
;
A
#
# COMPACT_ATOMS: atom_id res chain seq x y z
N MET A 1 -6.80 -4.02 4.72
CA MET A 1 -5.65 -3.11 4.50
C MET A 1 -5.80 -2.54 3.10
N ILE A 2 -5.62 -1.24 2.94
CA ILE A 2 -5.87 -0.55 1.66
C ILE A 2 -4.55 0.06 1.21
N ILE A 3 -4.18 -0.17 -0.06
CA ILE A 3 -3.06 0.55 -0.66
C ILE A 3 -3.61 1.89 -1.14
N CYS A 4 -3.07 2.97 -0.59
CA CYS A 4 -3.40 4.32 -1.01
C CYS A 4 -2.66 4.67 -2.30
N GLU A 5 -3.23 5.57 -3.10
CA GLU A 5 -2.54 6.10 -4.27
C GLU A 5 -1.26 6.87 -3.96
N CYS A 6 -1.08 7.28 -2.70
CA CYS A 6 0.18 7.84 -2.23
C CYS A 6 1.27 6.79 -1.98
N GLY A 7 1.01 5.51 -2.25
CA GLY A 7 1.94 4.41 -2.04
C GLY A 7 2.09 3.97 -0.58
N GLU A 8 1.17 4.34 0.32
CA GLU A 8 1.15 3.80 1.70
C GLU A 8 0.16 2.65 1.83
N ILE A 9 0.51 1.67 2.66
CA ILE A 9 -0.41 0.63 3.11
C ILE A 9 -1.11 1.14 4.36
N ILE A 10 -2.41 1.39 4.25
CA ILE A 10 -3.23 1.90 5.34
C ILE A 10 -3.75 0.75 6.19
N GLU A 11 -3.37 0.78 7.47
CA GLU A 11 -3.85 -0.11 8.54
C GLU A 11 -4.57 0.71 9.62
N GLY A 12 -5.75 1.23 9.28
CA GLY A 12 -6.58 1.99 10.23
C GLY A 12 -6.31 3.50 10.32
N ASP A 13 -5.31 4.02 9.61
CA ASP A 13 -5.04 5.46 9.53
C ASP A 13 -5.99 6.18 8.53
N THR A 14 -7.28 6.11 8.83
CA THR A 14 -8.33 6.71 8.01
C THR A 14 -9.12 7.79 8.76
N PHE A 15 -9.79 8.64 8.01
CA PHE A 15 -10.86 9.52 8.48
C PHE A 15 -12.15 9.19 7.73
N ARG A 16 -13.30 9.50 8.31
CA ARG A 16 -14.59 9.36 7.64
C ARG A 16 -14.91 10.66 6.92
N ASP A 17 -15.40 10.54 5.69
CA ASP A 17 -15.89 11.68 4.90
C ASP A 17 -17.17 11.31 4.16
N TYR A 18 -17.90 12.32 3.69
CA TYR A 18 -19.14 12.18 2.94
C TYR A 18 -18.98 12.82 1.57
N ILE A 19 -18.88 11.97 0.54
CA ILE A 19 -18.80 12.44 -0.84
C ILE A 19 -20.10 12.15 -1.58
N ARG A 20 -20.36 12.97 -2.59
CA ARG A 20 -21.43 12.71 -3.55
C ARG A 20 -21.00 11.59 -4.47
N THR A 21 -21.82 10.54 -4.51
CA THR A 21 -21.65 9.43 -5.45
C THR A 21 -22.86 9.29 -6.37
N SER A 22 -22.76 8.43 -7.38
CA SER A 22 -23.90 8.04 -8.23
C SER A 22 -25.04 7.38 -7.45
N ALA A 23 -24.74 6.75 -6.31
CA ALA A 23 -25.73 6.11 -5.46
C ALA A 23 -26.40 7.11 -4.49
N ASN A 24 -25.64 8.03 -3.88
CA ASN A 24 -26.19 9.00 -2.92
C ASN A 24 -25.27 10.24 -2.77
N PRO A 25 -25.82 11.47 -2.70
CA PRO A 25 -25.05 12.70 -2.46
C PRO A 25 -24.30 12.79 -1.13
N SER A 26 -24.60 11.92 -0.15
CA SER A 26 -23.93 11.86 1.15
C SER A 26 -23.50 10.43 1.46
N THR A 27 -22.70 9.84 0.57
CA THR A 27 -22.22 8.48 0.78
C THR A 27 -21.07 8.50 1.76
N SER A 28 -21.19 7.71 2.84
CA SER A 28 -20.11 7.54 3.80
C SER A 28 -18.92 6.85 3.12
N THR A 29 -17.78 7.51 3.13
CA THR A 29 -16.51 7.03 2.62
C THR A 29 -15.43 7.15 3.68
N ILE A 30 -14.26 6.58 3.38
CA ILE A 30 -13.08 6.75 4.20
C ILE A 30 -12.00 7.44 3.37
N GLY A 31 -11.19 8.26 4.00
CA GLY A 31 -10.01 8.88 3.38
C GLY A 31 -8.75 8.56 4.17
N HIS A 32 -7.60 8.70 3.53
CA HIS A 32 -6.29 8.53 4.16
C HIS A 32 -5.92 9.78 4.94
N ARG A 33 -5.69 9.65 6.25
CA ARG A 33 -5.43 10.80 7.13
C ARG A 33 -4.19 11.61 6.74
N LYS A 34 -3.13 10.97 6.25
CA LYS A 34 -1.88 11.68 5.91
C LYS A 34 -1.91 12.44 4.60
N CYS A 35 -2.49 11.86 3.54
CA CYS A 35 -2.48 12.48 2.21
C CYS A 35 -3.82 13.09 1.80
N GLY A 36 -4.88 12.92 2.60
CA GLY A 36 -6.21 13.45 2.30
C GLY A 36 -6.95 12.73 1.18
N TYR A 37 -6.37 11.66 0.60
CA TYR A 37 -7.00 10.93 -0.50
C TYR A 37 -8.28 10.23 -0.01
N ILE A 38 -9.42 10.55 -0.62
CA ILE A 38 -10.72 9.96 -0.29
C ILE A 38 -10.96 8.75 -1.18
N PHE A 39 -11.26 7.61 -0.56
CA PHE A 39 -11.54 6.37 -1.27
C PHE A 39 -13.01 6.34 -1.70
N ASN A 40 -13.27 6.59 -2.99
CA ASN A 40 -14.59 6.39 -3.57
C ASN A 40 -14.77 4.92 -3.99
N PHE A 41 -15.38 4.13 -3.10
CA PHE A 41 -15.66 2.72 -3.38
C PHE A 41 -16.89 2.48 -4.27
N ILE A 42 -17.70 3.52 -4.52
CA ILE A 42 -18.98 3.39 -5.21
C ILE A 42 -18.83 3.70 -6.69
N ASP A 43 -18.31 4.88 -7.05
CA ASP A 43 -18.19 5.27 -8.46
C ASP A 43 -16.86 4.84 -9.06
N ASP A 44 -15.77 5.05 -8.34
CA ASP A 44 -14.42 4.81 -8.90
C ASP A 44 -14.00 3.34 -8.86
N LYS A 45 -14.82 2.44 -8.31
CA LYS A 45 -14.49 0.99 -8.21
C LYS A 45 -13.09 0.72 -7.63
N ILE A 46 -12.48 1.63 -6.85
CA ILE A 46 -11.17 1.42 -6.21
C ILE A 46 -11.36 0.64 -4.90
N SER A 47 -12.17 -0.42 -4.98
CA SER A 47 -12.02 -1.61 -4.15
C SER A 47 -11.75 -2.80 -5.07
N ARG A 48 -10.90 -2.63 -6.09
CA ARG A 48 -10.39 -3.81 -6.79
C ARG A 48 -9.52 -4.54 -5.79
N LYS A 49 -10.09 -5.60 -5.21
CA LYS A 49 -9.39 -6.65 -4.47
C LYS A 49 -8.19 -7.20 -5.27
N TYR A 50 -8.16 -6.92 -6.58
CA TYR A 50 -7.11 -7.26 -7.53
C TYR A 50 -6.82 -6.07 -8.46
N SER A 51 -5.78 -5.30 -8.15
CA SER A 51 -5.18 -4.35 -9.10
C SER A 51 -4.58 -5.13 -10.27
N SER A 52 -4.59 -4.52 -11.45
CA SER A 52 -3.84 -5.02 -12.60
C SER A 52 -2.33 -5.03 -12.29
N ARG A 53 -1.54 -5.82 -13.03
CA ARG A 53 -0.08 -5.85 -12.84
C ARG A 53 0.55 -4.46 -13.02
N VAL A 54 0.01 -3.65 -13.92
CA VAL A 54 0.49 -2.28 -14.20
C VAL A 54 0.20 -1.34 -13.04
N GLU A 55 -1.03 -1.35 -12.51
CA GLU A 55 -1.42 -0.56 -11.34
C GLU A 55 -0.58 -0.97 -10.12
N LEU A 56 -0.40 -2.27 -9.90
CA LEU A 56 0.36 -2.80 -8.78
C LEU A 56 1.83 -2.35 -8.82
N LYS A 57 2.47 -2.36 -10.00
CA LYS A 57 3.84 -1.83 -10.19
C LYS A 57 3.89 -0.32 -9.95
N THR A 58 2.86 0.41 -10.34
CA THR A 58 2.78 1.86 -10.10
C THR A 58 2.73 2.16 -8.60
N PHE A 59 1.89 1.45 -7.84
CA PHE A 59 1.86 1.59 -6.39
C PHE A 59 3.17 1.14 -5.74
N ALA A 60 3.80 0.08 -6.26
CA ALA A 60 5.06 -0.43 -5.74
C ALA A 60 6.19 0.59 -5.93
N MET A 61 6.21 1.30 -7.06
CA MET A 61 7.15 2.39 -7.30
C MET A 61 6.96 3.54 -6.31
N LYS A 62 5.71 3.99 -6.09
CA LYS A 62 5.41 5.05 -5.11
C LYS A 62 5.78 4.63 -3.69
N PHE A 63 5.53 3.37 -3.34
CA PHE A 63 5.94 2.79 -2.06
C PHE A 63 7.46 2.81 -1.92
N ALA A 64 8.20 2.37 -2.93
CA ALA A 64 9.67 2.34 -2.91
C ALA A 64 10.28 3.74 -2.80
N GLN A 65 9.74 4.72 -3.55
CA GLN A 65 10.14 6.13 -3.45
C GLN A 65 9.94 6.67 -2.03
N LYS A 66 8.79 6.38 -1.42
CA LYS A 66 8.46 6.87 -0.07
C LYS A 66 9.32 6.25 1.03
N ASN A 67 9.80 5.03 0.80
CA ASN A 67 10.72 4.34 1.70
C ASN A 67 12.20 4.55 1.32
N ASN A 68 12.50 5.48 0.39
CA ASN A 68 13.85 5.83 -0.05
C ASN A 68 14.68 4.62 -0.52
N PHE A 69 14.09 3.73 -1.31
CA PHE A 69 14.84 2.62 -1.90
C PHE A 69 15.86 3.17 -2.90
N ASP A 70 17.04 2.55 -2.95
CA ASP A 70 17.99 2.82 -4.02
C ASP A 70 17.52 2.20 -5.36
N GLY A 71 18.15 2.56 -6.47
CA GLY A 71 17.71 2.12 -7.81
C GLY A 71 17.72 0.60 -7.98
N ASP A 72 18.66 -0.09 -7.34
CA ASP A 72 18.80 -1.55 -7.41
C ASP A 72 17.70 -2.23 -6.58
N ASP A 73 17.42 -1.72 -5.39
CA ASP A 73 16.37 -2.19 -4.50
C ASP A 73 14.98 -1.93 -5.09
N VAL A 74 14.77 -0.79 -5.76
CA VAL A 74 13.54 -0.52 -6.53
C VAL A 74 13.35 -1.59 -7.60
N GLY A 75 14.39 -1.87 -8.40
CA GLY A 75 14.33 -2.88 -9.46
C GLY A 75 13.98 -4.26 -8.92
N ARG A 76 14.68 -4.69 -7.86
CA ARG A 76 14.44 -5.98 -7.20
C ARG A 76 13.03 -6.06 -6.59
N PHE A 77 12.54 -4.98 -6.00
CA PHE A 77 11.18 -4.91 -5.44
C PHE A 77 10.11 -5.05 -6.50
N LEU A 78 10.23 -4.30 -7.61
CA LEU A 78 9.27 -4.39 -8.72
C LEU A 78 9.24 -5.78 -9.35
N MET A 79 10.40 -6.42 -9.50
CA MET A 79 10.48 -7.81 -9.99
C MET A 79 9.81 -8.80 -9.03
N GLU A 80 10.03 -8.66 -7.73
CA GLU A 80 9.44 -9.57 -6.75
C GLU A 80 7.93 -9.39 -6.63
N VAL A 81 7.43 -8.15 -6.69
CA VAL A 81 5.99 -7.85 -6.76
C VAL A 81 5.35 -8.51 -7.99
N ASP A 82 5.99 -8.41 -9.15
CA ASP A 82 5.50 -9.03 -10.39
C ASP A 82 5.50 -10.56 -10.32
N ARG A 83 6.55 -11.14 -9.74
CA ARG A 83 6.68 -12.57 -9.51
C ARG A 83 5.56 -13.08 -8.60
N LEU A 84 5.35 -12.42 -7.45
CA LEU A 84 4.32 -12.79 -6.48
C LEU A 84 2.91 -12.62 -7.04
N LYS A 85 2.65 -11.56 -7.81
CA LYS A 85 1.35 -11.38 -8.48
C LYS A 85 1.08 -12.46 -9.53
N SER A 86 2.14 -13.00 -10.13
CA SER A 86 2.03 -14.07 -11.13
C SER A 86 1.91 -15.46 -10.51
N SER A 87 2.47 -15.69 -9.31
CA SER A 87 2.58 -17.03 -8.72
C SER A 87 1.67 -17.27 -7.51
N SER A 88 0.99 -16.26 -6.97
CA SER A 88 0.27 -16.38 -5.70
C SER A 88 -1.15 -15.82 -5.76
N ASN A 89 -2.04 -16.36 -4.92
CA ASN A 89 -3.38 -15.84 -4.67
C ASN A 89 -3.41 -14.81 -3.53
N LEU A 90 -2.26 -14.15 -3.28
CA LEU A 90 -2.14 -13.14 -2.23
C LEU A 90 -2.90 -11.86 -2.59
N SER A 91 -3.39 -11.16 -1.57
CA SER A 91 -3.92 -9.81 -1.76
C SER A 91 -2.79 -8.86 -2.16
N ASP A 92 -3.13 -7.76 -2.84
CA ASP A 92 -2.12 -6.78 -3.26
C ASP A 92 -1.28 -6.24 -2.08
N SER A 93 -1.91 -6.06 -0.91
CA SER A 93 -1.20 -5.66 0.32
C SER A 93 -0.23 -6.73 0.82
N ASP A 94 -0.61 -8.01 0.74
CA ASP A 94 0.25 -9.11 1.19
C ASP A 94 1.41 -9.34 0.22
N ILE A 95 1.20 -9.08 -1.09
CA ILE A 95 2.26 -9.08 -2.09
C ILE A 95 3.34 -8.06 -1.72
N PHE A 96 2.94 -6.84 -1.33
CA PHE A 96 3.89 -5.79 -0.96
C PHE A 96 4.66 -6.17 0.30
N LYS A 97 3.97 -6.68 1.31
CA LYS A 97 4.61 -7.16 2.55
C LYS A 97 5.58 -8.29 2.30
N ALA A 98 5.19 -9.28 1.50
CA ALA A 98 6.04 -10.42 1.17
C ALA A 98 7.25 -10.00 0.34
N ALA A 99 7.08 -9.12 -0.66
CA ALA A 99 8.19 -8.58 -1.45
C ALA A 99 9.16 -7.78 -0.57
N PHE A 100 8.62 -6.93 0.32
CA PHE A 100 9.41 -6.13 1.25
C PHE A 100 10.23 -7.00 2.22
N ASN A 101 9.61 -8.01 2.82
CA ASN A 101 10.28 -8.93 3.73
C ASN A 101 11.38 -9.74 3.03
N LYS A 102 11.14 -10.18 1.80
CA LYS A 102 12.08 -11.03 1.06
C LYS A 102 13.35 -10.28 0.63
N LEU A 103 13.27 -8.99 0.36
CA LEU A 103 14.45 -8.18 0.05
C LEU A 103 15.36 -7.94 1.26
N GLY A 104 14.99 -8.42 2.46
CA GLY A 104 15.79 -8.21 3.66
C GLY A 104 15.86 -6.74 4.08
N LEU A 105 15.02 -5.88 3.50
CA LEU A 105 14.83 -4.48 3.92
C LEU A 105 14.24 -4.37 5.33
N CYS A 106 13.80 -5.49 5.88
CA CYS A 106 13.43 -5.71 7.26
C CYS A 106 14.63 -5.71 8.24
N SER A 107 15.88 -5.88 7.76
CA SER A 107 17.03 -6.14 8.64
C SER A 107 17.42 -4.99 9.57
N LEU A 108 16.87 -3.79 9.40
CA LEU A 108 16.70 -2.75 10.42
C LEU A 108 16.12 -1.52 9.73
N VAL A 109 15.35 -0.71 10.47
CA VAL A 109 15.40 0.75 10.42
C VAL A 109 16.90 1.13 10.37
N ARG A 110 17.53 1.17 9.18
CA ARG A 110 19.00 1.08 9.06
C ARG A 110 19.64 2.30 9.75
N ILE A 111 20.06 2.06 10.99
CA ILE A 111 20.77 2.91 11.94
C ILE A 111 19.97 3.97 12.71
N LEU A 112 19.23 4.94 12.16
CA LEU A 112 18.39 5.91 12.94
C LEU A 112 17.87 7.03 12.01
N GLY A 113 16.60 7.01 11.62
CA GLY A 113 16.01 8.20 10.96
C GLY A 113 14.81 8.01 10.05
N LEU A 114 13.83 7.20 10.49
CA LEU A 114 12.38 7.25 10.21
C LEU A 114 11.87 8.14 9.05
N PRO A 115 10.92 7.65 8.22
CA PRO A 115 9.63 7.14 8.70
C PRO A 115 9.34 5.73 8.19
N VAL A 116 9.74 4.78 9.03
CA VAL A 116 9.21 3.41 9.07
C VAL A 116 7.92 3.50 9.88
N LEU A 117 6.80 3.06 9.31
CA LEU A 117 6.20 1.80 9.76
C LEU A 117 6.21 1.54 11.28
N ILE A 118 5.99 2.54 12.16
CA ILE A 118 5.93 2.35 13.62
C ILE A 118 4.83 1.35 14.01
N MET A 119 3.93 0.96 13.10
CA MET A 119 2.84 0.02 13.44
C MET A 119 2.93 -1.39 12.86
N ILE A 120 3.73 -1.68 11.83
CA ILE A 120 3.65 -3.03 11.21
C ILE A 120 4.50 -4.08 11.95
N PHE A 121 5.47 -3.67 12.78
CA PHE A 121 6.38 -4.63 13.45
C PHE A 121 6.01 -5.06 14.88
N PHE A 122 5.07 -4.40 15.57
CA PHE A 122 4.71 -4.82 16.94
C PHE A 122 3.54 -5.81 17.02
N SER A 123 2.86 -6.13 15.91
CA SER A 123 1.63 -6.94 15.96
C SER A 123 1.81 -8.44 15.68
N ASN A 124 3.03 -8.98 15.62
CA ASN A 124 3.25 -10.42 15.44
C ASN A 124 4.29 -11.04 16.40
N ILE A 125 4.44 -10.45 17.59
CA ILE A 125 5.05 -11.13 18.74
C ILE A 125 3.98 -11.29 19.83
N LYS A 126 3.08 -12.25 19.61
CA LYS A 126 2.56 -13.22 20.59
C LYS A 126 1.46 -14.07 19.97
#